data_AF-A0A0F4RM56-F1
#
_entry.id   AF-A0A0F4RM56-F1
#
_cell.length_a   1.000
_cell.length_b   1.000
_cell.length_c   1.000
_cell.angle_alpha   90.00
_cell.angle_beta   90.00
_cell.angle_gamma   90.00
#
_symmetry.space_group_name_H-M   'P 1'
#
loop_
_entity.id
_entity.type
_entity.pdbx_description
1 polymer ?
#
loop_
_entity_poly.entity_id
_entity_poly.type
_entity_poly.pdbx_seq_one_letter_code
_entity_poly.pdbx_strand_id
1 'polypeptide(L)'
;MFKTLATLINGQNARAEDRVRDAFAIELIDQKIRESEASLRAAKATLASLIQRQRTEEKQHSALKARIDDLMARATEALENDREDLATEAARAIAPMENELVVRRETLDRLDQKVIRLRSSIESAHRRIIDLKQGAIQARAVRREQNIQMKLAKSTPMSSSVDEAEELIQRVLGRDDPFERTEILAEIDRDLNGDNITDRMSNAGIGSRTRSTTDDVLARLKSAKK
;
A
#
# COMPACT_ATOMS: atom_id res chain seq x y z
N MET A 1 6.66 40.59 -21.10
CA MET A 1 7.30 40.52 -19.76
C MET A 1 6.32 40.37 -18.59
N PHE A 2 5.01 40.59 -18.75
CA PHE A 2 4.03 40.38 -17.66
C PHE A 2 3.67 38.90 -17.39
N LYS A 3 3.88 38.01 -18.35
CA LYS A 3 3.63 36.57 -18.22
C LYS A 3 4.66 35.89 -17.31
N THR A 4 5.93 36.33 -17.34
CA THR A 4 7.01 35.78 -16.51
C THR A 4 6.87 36.19 -15.04
N LEU A 5 6.37 37.38 -14.74
CA LEU A 5 6.13 37.84 -13.36
C LEU A 5 4.93 37.13 -12.72
N ALA A 6 3.86 36.87 -13.49
CA ALA A 6 2.71 36.07 -13.03
C ALA A 6 3.07 34.59 -12.77
N THR A 7 3.95 34.00 -13.60
CA THR A 7 4.49 32.65 -13.36
C THR A 7 5.41 32.62 -12.14
N LEU A 8 6.17 33.69 -11.88
CA LEU A 8 7.02 33.78 -10.69
C LEU A 8 6.20 33.90 -9.40
N ILE A 9 5.10 34.67 -9.41
CA ILE A 9 4.21 34.83 -8.24
C ILE A 9 3.43 33.53 -7.96
N ASN A 10 2.89 32.88 -8.98
CA ASN A 10 2.27 31.56 -8.81
C ASN A 10 3.29 30.48 -8.41
N GLY A 11 4.52 30.55 -8.93
CA GLY A 11 5.62 29.67 -8.55
C GLY A 11 6.16 29.94 -7.15
N GLN A 12 6.17 31.18 -6.67
CA GLN A 12 6.54 31.55 -5.29
C GLN A 12 5.48 31.09 -4.30
N ASN A 13 4.19 31.24 -4.64
CA ASN A 13 3.09 30.77 -3.79
C ASN A 13 3.03 29.24 -3.73
N ALA A 14 3.23 28.55 -4.86
CA ALA A 14 3.36 27.09 -4.89
C ALA A 14 4.58 26.61 -4.09
N ARG A 15 5.74 27.26 -4.22
CA ARG A 15 6.95 26.94 -3.43
C ARG A 15 6.80 27.26 -1.94
N ALA A 16 6.05 28.29 -1.58
CA ALA A 16 5.76 28.62 -0.19
C ALA A 16 4.79 27.58 0.41
N GLU A 17 3.77 27.18 -0.34
CA GLU A 17 2.84 26.12 0.05
C GLU A 17 3.55 24.76 0.16
N ASP A 18 4.43 24.42 -0.78
CA ASP A 18 5.26 23.21 -0.76
C ASP A 18 6.22 23.21 0.44
N ARG A 19 6.86 24.33 0.78
CA ARG A 19 7.72 24.43 1.97
C ARG A 19 6.95 24.29 3.27
N VAL A 20 5.73 24.84 3.35
CA VAL A 20 4.85 24.68 4.52
C VAL A 20 4.36 23.23 4.61
N ARG A 21 3.98 22.63 3.48
CA ARG A 21 3.60 21.21 3.41
C ARG A 21 4.76 20.30 3.78
N ASP A 22 5.98 20.58 3.35
CA ASP A 22 7.18 19.81 3.73
C ASP A 22 7.48 19.95 5.23
N ALA A 23 7.34 21.17 5.78
CA ALA A 23 7.51 21.43 7.21
C ALA A 23 6.49 20.66 8.06
N PHE A 24 5.24 20.56 7.61
CA PHE A 24 4.14 19.88 8.30
C PHE A 24 3.74 18.54 7.69
N ALA A 25 4.57 17.95 6.83
CA ALA A 25 4.19 16.79 6.01
C ALA A 25 3.73 15.61 6.86
N ILE A 26 4.43 15.37 7.97
CA ILE A 26 4.12 14.30 8.92
C ILE A 26 2.77 14.53 9.60
N GLU A 27 2.50 15.76 10.05
CA GLU A 27 1.25 16.12 10.71
C GLU A 27 0.05 16.02 9.73
N LEU A 28 0.26 16.45 8.48
CA LEU A 28 -0.73 16.32 7.42
C LEU A 28 -1.01 14.85 7.08
N ILE A 29 0.02 14.00 6.99
CA ILE A 29 -0.14 12.55 6.80
C ILE A 29 -0.94 11.95 7.95
N ASP A 30 -0.64 12.31 9.20
CA ASP A 30 -1.37 11.83 10.37
C ASP A 30 -2.84 12.27 10.36
N GLN A 31 -3.10 13.52 9.98
CA GLN A 31 -4.47 14.01 9.81
C GLN A 31 -5.21 13.20 8.73
N LYS A 32 -4.59 12.99 7.57
CA LYS A 32 -5.19 12.21 6.47
C LYS A 32 -5.42 10.76 6.85
N ILE A 33 -4.56 10.15 7.66
CA ILE A 33 -4.79 8.81 8.24
C ILE A 33 -6.03 8.82 9.12
N ARG A 34 -6.15 9.78 10.05
CA ARG A 34 -7.34 9.88 10.94
C ARG A 34 -8.64 10.08 10.17
N GLU A 35 -8.65 10.98 9.19
CA GLU A 35 -9.80 11.23 8.32
C GLU A 35 -10.19 9.97 7.52
N SER A 36 -9.19 9.26 6.99
CA SER A 36 -9.41 8.01 6.23
C SER A 36 -9.95 6.90 7.13
N GLU A 37 -9.48 6.78 8.36
CA GLU A 37 -10.02 5.83 9.33
C GLU A 37 -11.46 6.14 9.72
N ALA A 38 -11.79 7.41 9.95
CA ALA A 38 -13.17 7.82 10.25
C ALA A 38 -14.10 7.46 9.09
N SER A 39 -13.68 7.75 7.86
CA SER A 39 -14.41 7.38 6.64
C SER A 39 -14.55 5.86 6.50
N LEU A 40 -13.50 5.09 6.83
CA LEU A 40 -13.54 3.64 6.83
C LEU A 40 -14.53 3.08 7.85
N ARG A 41 -14.60 3.66 9.06
CA ARG A 41 -15.60 3.27 10.08
C ARG A 41 -17.03 3.52 9.60
N ALA A 42 -17.29 4.69 9.01
CA ALA A 42 -18.59 5.02 8.43
C ALA A 42 -18.99 4.08 7.28
N ALA A 43 -18.04 3.73 6.40
CA ALA A 43 -18.26 2.76 5.32
C ALA A 43 -18.59 1.37 5.87
N LYS A 44 -17.89 0.90 6.92
CA LYS A 44 -18.20 -0.37 7.60
C LYS A 44 -19.58 -0.38 8.23
N ALA A 45 -20.00 0.71 8.87
CA ALA A 45 -21.35 0.85 9.41
C ALA A 45 -22.41 0.76 8.30
N THR A 46 -22.17 1.45 7.17
CA THR A 46 -23.05 1.39 5.99
C THR A 46 -23.15 -0.02 5.42
N LEU A 47 -22.03 -0.74 5.33
CA LEU A 47 -21.99 -2.14 4.90
C LEU A 47 -22.82 -3.03 5.83
N ALA A 48 -22.70 -2.85 7.15
CA ALA A 48 -23.48 -3.61 8.12
C ALA A 48 -24.99 -3.37 7.94
N SER A 49 -25.42 -2.11 7.73
CA SER A 49 -26.82 -1.79 7.45
C SER A 49 -27.32 -2.41 6.14
N LEU A 50 -26.49 -2.45 5.09
CA LEU A 50 -26.84 -3.11 3.83
C LEU A 50 -26.99 -4.62 3.99
N ILE A 51 -26.07 -5.27 4.71
CA ILE A 51 -26.15 -6.72 5.01
C ILE A 51 -27.39 -7.03 5.84
N GLN A 52 -27.72 -6.20 6.83
CA GLN A 52 -28.94 -6.36 7.62
C GLN A 52 -30.18 -6.27 6.73
N ARG A 53 -30.23 -5.28 5.82
CA ARG A 53 -31.34 -5.14 4.87
C ARG A 53 -31.46 -6.33 3.93
N GLN A 54 -30.34 -6.79 3.37
CA GLN A 54 -30.27 -8.00 2.54
C GLN A 54 -30.85 -9.22 3.28
N ARG A 55 -30.43 -9.46 4.53
CA ARG A 55 -30.97 -10.57 5.35
C ARG A 55 -32.46 -10.44 5.63
N THR A 56 -32.97 -9.23 5.84
CA THR A 56 -34.41 -9.01 6.03
C THR A 56 -35.18 -9.31 4.74
N GLU A 57 -34.71 -8.82 3.59
CA GLU A 57 -35.33 -9.11 2.29
C GLU A 57 -35.29 -10.61 1.97
N GLU A 58 -34.19 -11.30 2.34
CA GLU A 58 -34.04 -12.75 2.10
C GLU A 58 -35.05 -13.55 2.92
N LYS A 59 -35.27 -13.16 4.19
CA LYS A 59 -36.32 -13.74 5.03
C LYS A 59 -37.73 -13.48 4.48
N GLN A 60 -38.00 -12.28 3.96
CA GLN A 60 -39.29 -11.96 3.37
C GLN A 60 -39.52 -12.74 2.07
N HIS A 61 -38.50 -12.85 1.22
CA HIS A 61 -38.52 -13.65 0.02
C HIS A 61 -38.75 -15.13 0.34
N SER A 62 -38.05 -15.71 1.31
CA SER A 62 -38.22 -17.12 1.67
C SER A 62 -39.60 -17.41 2.28
N ALA A 63 -40.12 -16.53 3.13
CA ALA A 63 -41.46 -16.65 3.69
C ALA A 63 -42.55 -16.57 2.60
N LEU A 64 -42.40 -15.64 1.64
CA LEU A 64 -43.32 -15.52 0.52
C LEU A 64 -43.28 -16.77 -0.37
N LYS A 65 -42.08 -17.26 -0.69
CA LYS A 65 -41.89 -18.50 -1.45
C LYS A 65 -42.55 -19.70 -0.76
N ALA A 66 -42.33 -19.86 0.56
CA ALA A 66 -42.94 -20.97 1.30
C ALA A 66 -44.48 -20.91 1.25
N ARG A 67 -45.06 -19.70 1.31
CA ARG A 67 -46.51 -19.52 1.20
C ARG A 67 -47.04 -19.83 -0.21
N ILE A 68 -46.29 -19.49 -1.26
CA ILE A 68 -46.61 -19.88 -2.64
C ILE A 68 -46.57 -21.40 -2.77
N ASP A 69 -45.51 -22.03 -2.28
CA ASP A 69 -45.31 -23.48 -2.37
C ASP A 69 -46.43 -24.26 -1.62
N ASP A 70 -46.86 -23.80 -0.43
CA ASP A 70 -48.01 -24.38 0.30
C ASP A 70 -49.33 -24.22 -0.47
N LEU A 71 -49.59 -23.02 -1.02
CA LEU A 71 -50.82 -22.79 -1.76
C LEU A 71 -50.86 -23.55 -3.10
N MET A 72 -49.71 -23.73 -3.75
CA MET A 72 -49.58 -24.58 -4.95
C MET A 72 -49.85 -26.05 -4.63
N ALA A 73 -49.38 -26.56 -3.49
CA ALA A 73 -49.66 -27.93 -3.07
C ALA A 73 -51.17 -28.15 -2.86
N ARG A 74 -51.85 -27.22 -2.16
CA ARG A 74 -53.30 -27.26 -1.96
C ARG A 74 -54.09 -27.10 -3.27
N ALA A 75 -53.62 -26.27 -4.19
CA ALA A 75 -54.24 -26.10 -5.50
C ALA A 75 -54.16 -27.39 -6.31
N THR A 76 -53.03 -28.09 -6.26
CA THR A 76 -52.85 -29.40 -6.90
C THR A 76 -53.80 -30.44 -6.30
N GLU A 77 -53.90 -30.52 -4.98
CA GLU A 77 -54.85 -31.41 -4.29
C GLU A 77 -56.31 -31.10 -4.67
N ALA A 78 -56.67 -29.81 -4.80
CA ALA A 78 -58.00 -29.42 -5.26
C ALA A 78 -58.30 -29.91 -6.69
N LEU A 79 -57.32 -29.83 -7.60
CA LEU A 79 -57.45 -30.36 -8.96
C LEU A 79 -57.59 -31.88 -8.97
N GLU A 80 -56.85 -32.60 -8.13
CA GLU A 80 -56.96 -34.07 -7.99
C GLU A 80 -58.32 -34.53 -7.47
N ASN A 81 -59.04 -33.65 -6.75
CA ASN A 81 -60.38 -33.90 -6.23
C ASN A 81 -61.50 -33.26 -7.08
N ASP A 82 -61.22 -32.91 -8.35
CA ASP A 82 -62.15 -32.28 -9.28
C ASP A 82 -62.77 -30.95 -8.77
N ARG A 83 -62.09 -30.27 -7.84
CA ARG A 83 -62.46 -28.95 -7.29
C ARG A 83 -61.78 -27.81 -8.06
N GLU A 84 -62.11 -27.69 -9.34
CA GLU A 84 -61.58 -26.63 -10.23
C GLU A 84 -61.89 -25.22 -9.72
N ASP A 85 -63.00 -25.05 -8.98
CA ASP A 85 -63.39 -23.80 -8.33
C ASP A 85 -62.29 -23.31 -7.36
N LEU A 86 -61.86 -24.19 -6.46
CA LEU A 86 -60.85 -23.91 -5.44
C LEU A 86 -59.45 -23.76 -6.06
N ALA A 87 -59.12 -24.57 -7.06
CA ALA A 87 -57.86 -24.45 -7.79
C ALA A 87 -57.74 -23.11 -8.54
N THR A 88 -58.83 -22.65 -9.14
CA THR A 88 -58.88 -21.35 -9.83
C THR A 88 -58.72 -20.18 -8.85
N GLU A 89 -59.33 -20.27 -7.66
CA GLU A 89 -59.17 -19.26 -6.61
C GLU A 89 -57.72 -19.23 -6.08
N ALA A 90 -57.12 -20.40 -5.84
CA ALA A 90 -55.72 -20.50 -5.43
C ALA A 90 -54.79 -19.90 -6.50
N ALA A 91 -55.00 -20.19 -7.78
CA ALA A 91 -54.22 -19.62 -8.88
C ALA A 91 -54.31 -18.08 -8.92
N ARG A 92 -55.51 -17.51 -8.71
CA ARG A 92 -55.71 -16.05 -8.63
C ARG A 92 -54.95 -15.42 -7.46
N ALA A 93 -54.83 -16.14 -6.34
CA ALA A 93 -54.07 -15.68 -5.18
C ALA A 93 -52.54 -15.84 -5.37
N ILE A 94 -52.09 -16.90 -6.04
CA ILE A 94 -50.66 -17.18 -6.30
C ILE A 94 -50.07 -16.15 -7.29
N ALA A 95 -50.79 -15.81 -8.36
CA ALA A 95 -50.27 -14.93 -9.40
C ALA A 95 -49.66 -13.59 -8.91
N PRO A 96 -50.32 -12.78 -8.06
CA PRO A 96 -49.70 -11.57 -7.52
C PRO A 96 -48.52 -11.85 -6.58
N MET A 97 -48.52 -12.99 -5.87
CA MET A 97 -47.43 -13.39 -4.98
C MET A 97 -46.16 -13.75 -5.76
N GLU A 98 -46.30 -14.45 -6.90
CA GLU A 98 -45.17 -14.75 -7.79
C GLU A 98 -44.56 -13.48 -8.39
N ASN A 99 -45.41 -12.51 -8.80
CA ASN A 99 -44.95 -11.21 -9.26
C ASN A 99 -44.15 -10.48 -8.17
N GLU A 100 -44.63 -10.49 -6.93
CA GLU A 100 -43.90 -9.91 -5.79
C GLU A 100 -42.57 -10.65 -5.54
N LEU A 101 -42.55 -11.98 -5.67
CA LEU A 101 -41.34 -12.79 -5.49
C LEU A 101 -40.24 -12.39 -6.48
N VAL A 102 -40.60 -12.15 -7.74
CA VAL A 102 -39.67 -11.67 -8.78
C VAL A 102 -39.07 -10.31 -8.38
N VAL A 103 -39.91 -9.35 -7.99
CA VAL A 103 -39.46 -8.01 -7.58
C VAL A 103 -38.53 -8.07 -6.36
N ARG A 104 -38.84 -8.95 -5.40
CA ARG A 104 -37.99 -9.19 -4.23
C ARG A 104 -36.66 -9.83 -4.62
N ARG A 105 -36.67 -10.78 -5.55
CA ARG A 105 -35.45 -11.42 -6.06
C ARG A 105 -34.53 -10.40 -6.73
N GLU A 106 -35.06 -9.55 -7.60
CA GLU A 106 -34.27 -8.46 -8.19
C GLU A 106 -33.69 -7.52 -7.15
N THR A 107 -34.45 -7.24 -6.08
CA THR A 107 -33.99 -6.39 -4.98
C THR A 107 -32.84 -7.04 -4.21
N LEU A 108 -32.91 -8.34 -3.95
CA LEU A 108 -31.80 -9.11 -3.38
C LEU A 108 -30.57 -9.07 -4.28
N ASP A 109 -30.71 -9.36 -5.58
CA ASP A 109 -29.58 -9.35 -6.51
C ASP A 109 -28.90 -7.96 -6.55
N ARG A 110 -29.68 -6.87 -6.49
CA ARG A 110 -29.15 -5.49 -6.37
C ARG A 110 -28.43 -5.24 -5.05
N LEU A 111 -28.93 -5.75 -3.93
CA LEU A 111 -28.30 -5.62 -2.61
C LEU A 111 -26.99 -6.41 -2.55
N ASP A 112 -26.97 -7.64 -3.07
CA ASP A 112 -25.80 -8.51 -3.15
C ASP A 112 -24.65 -7.82 -3.89
N GLN A 113 -24.94 -7.27 -5.07
CA GLN A 113 -23.95 -6.52 -5.84
C GLN A 113 -23.39 -5.32 -5.07
N LYS A 114 -24.25 -4.56 -4.38
CA LYS A 114 -23.83 -3.42 -3.55
C LYS A 114 -22.94 -3.87 -2.39
N VAL A 115 -23.30 -4.95 -1.70
CA VAL A 115 -22.54 -5.52 -0.58
C VAL A 115 -21.16 -5.99 -1.05
N ILE A 116 -21.06 -6.70 -2.17
CA ILE A 116 -19.79 -7.16 -2.74
C ILE A 116 -18.89 -5.97 -3.10
N ARG A 117 -19.41 -4.98 -3.82
CA ARG A 117 -18.65 -3.78 -4.23
C ARG A 117 -18.15 -2.99 -3.02
N LEU A 118 -19.01 -2.76 -2.02
CA LEU A 118 -18.66 -2.00 -0.84
C LEU A 118 -17.63 -2.74 0.02
N ARG A 119 -17.76 -4.06 0.19
CA ARG A 119 -16.77 -4.88 0.89
C ARG A 119 -15.39 -4.79 0.24
N SER A 120 -15.31 -4.96 -1.08
CA SER A 120 -14.06 -4.84 -1.83
C SER A 120 -13.43 -3.44 -1.68
N SER A 121 -14.25 -2.39 -1.75
CA SER A 121 -13.79 -1.01 -1.58
C SER A 121 -13.25 -0.75 -0.16
N ILE A 122 -13.92 -1.28 0.86
CA ILE A 122 -13.50 -1.20 2.27
C ILE A 122 -12.17 -1.93 2.49
N GLU A 123 -11.99 -3.12 1.91
CA GLU A 123 -10.74 -3.87 2.00
C GLU A 123 -9.58 -3.13 1.33
N SER A 124 -9.80 -2.57 0.14
CA SER A 124 -8.80 -1.76 -0.56
C SER A 124 -8.41 -0.51 0.23
N ALA A 125 -9.40 0.23 0.74
CA ALA A 125 -9.17 1.40 1.58
C ALA A 125 -8.42 1.05 2.87
N HIS A 126 -8.76 -0.07 3.51
CA HIS A 126 -8.10 -0.55 4.71
C HIS A 126 -6.61 -0.85 4.47
N ARG A 127 -6.26 -1.56 3.39
CA ARG A 127 -4.86 -1.81 3.01
C ARG A 127 -4.10 -0.51 2.79
N ARG A 128 -4.69 0.43 2.04
CA ARG A 128 -4.07 1.74 1.79
C ARG A 128 -3.82 2.55 3.06
N ILE A 129 -4.70 2.46 4.06
CA ILE A 129 -4.48 3.10 5.37
C ILE A 129 -3.31 2.44 6.11
N ILE A 130 -3.16 1.12 6.04
CA ILE A 130 -2.01 0.41 6.62
C ILE A 130 -0.71 0.89 5.97
N ASP A 131 -0.68 0.94 4.63
CA ASP A 131 0.49 1.40 3.88
C ASP A 131 0.83 2.86 4.23
N LEU A 132 -0.17 3.75 4.33
CA LEU A 132 0.03 5.14 4.75
C LEU A 132 0.61 5.24 6.17
N LYS A 133 0.15 4.41 7.11
CA LYS A 133 0.71 4.36 8.47
C LYS A 133 2.16 3.91 8.48
N GLN A 134 2.49 2.89 7.70
CA GLN A 134 3.88 2.41 7.57
C GLN A 134 4.77 3.48 6.93
N GLY A 135 4.30 4.12 5.86
CA GLY A 135 4.99 5.26 5.22
C GLY A 135 5.19 6.44 6.18
N ALA A 136 4.20 6.74 7.04
CA ALA A 136 4.32 7.77 8.06
C ALA A 136 5.41 7.45 9.10
N ILE A 137 5.51 6.19 9.53
CA ILE A 137 6.57 5.73 10.45
C ILE A 137 7.94 5.90 9.80
N GLN A 138 8.09 5.47 8.54
CA GLN A 138 9.34 5.61 7.79
C GLN A 138 9.72 7.09 7.59
N ALA A 139 8.76 7.94 7.21
CA ALA A 139 9.00 9.38 7.03
C ALA A 139 9.47 10.05 8.33
N ARG A 140 8.89 9.66 9.49
CA ARG A 140 9.35 10.14 10.81
C ARG A 140 10.78 9.69 11.12
N ALA A 141 11.11 8.43 10.82
CA ALA A 141 12.45 7.91 11.06
C ALA A 141 13.50 8.68 10.24
N VAL A 142 13.26 8.87 8.94
CA VAL A 142 14.14 9.65 8.04
C VAL A 142 14.26 11.09 8.51
N ARG A 143 13.16 11.76 8.87
CA ARG A 143 13.23 13.14 9.36
C ARG A 143 13.99 13.26 10.69
N ARG A 144 13.88 12.25 11.57
CA ARG A 144 14.65 12.20 12.82
C ARG A 144 16.14 12.03 12.55
N GLU A 145 16.52 11.16 11.62
CA GLU A 145 17.90 10.97 11.17
C GLU A 145 18.48 12.28 10.59
N GLN A 146 17.77 12.91 9.64
CA GLN A 146 18.18 14.19 9.07
C GLN A 146 18.35 15.28 10.13
N ASN A 147 17.42 15.37 11.09
CA ASN A 147 17.53 16.33 12.20
C ASN A 147 18.75 16.04 13.09
N ILE A 148 19.08 14.77 13.35
CA ILE A 148 20.28 14.39 14.11
C ILE A 148 21.54 14.74 13.31
N GLN A 149 21.60 14.43 12.01
CA GLN A 149 22.72 14.79 11.13
C GLN A 149 22.93 16.31 11.08
N MET A 150 21.86 17.10 10.92
CA MET A 150 21.93 18.56 10.96
C MET A 150 22.39 19.09 12.33
N LYS A 151 21.93 18.47 13.42
CA LYS A 151 22.38 18.82 14.77
C LYS A 151 23.85 18.47 14.98
N LEU A 152 24.32 17.31 14.51
CA LEU A 152 25.71 16.90 14.58
C LEU A 152 26.60 17.84 13.75
N ALA A 153 26.19 18.17 12.53
CA ALA A 153 26.87 19.15 11.68
C ALA A 153 26.91 20.56 12.31
N LYS A 154 25.89 20.94 13.09
CA LYS A 154 25.86 22.21 13.84
C LYS A 154 26.57 22.15 15.20
N SER A 155 26.62 20.99 15.84
CA SER A 155 27.29 20.75 17.13
C SER A 155 28.77 20.41 16.95
N THR A 156 29.28 20.41 15.73
CA THR A 156 30.71 20.54 15.43
C THR A 156 31.06 22.01 15.18
N PRO A 157 31.36 22.79 16.23
CA PRO A 157 32.33 23.85 16.16
C PRO A 157 33.65 23.35 16.77
N MET A 158 34.23 22.25 16.24
CA MET A 158 35.63 21.87 16.45
C MET A 158 36.00 20.62 15.62
N SER A 159 36.15 20.77 14.30
CA SER A 159 37.08 19.91 13.55
C SER A 159 38.21 20.73 12.94
N SER A 160 38.38 22.00 13.32
CA SER A 160 39.54 22.76 12.86
C SER A 160 40.75 22.62 13.78
N SER A 161 40.64 22.14 15.03
CA SER A 161 41.82 22.04 15.89
C SER A 161 42.67 20.79 15.65
N VAL A 162 42.08 19.70 15.16
CA VAL A 162 42.82 18.48 14.77
C VAL A 162 43.36 18.65 13.35
N ASP A 163 42.56 19.20 12.44
CA ASP A 163 43.00 19.50 11.07
C ASP A 163 44.04 20.64 11.04
N GLU A 164 43.90 21.71 11.85
CA GLU A 164 44.97 22.73 12.02
C GLU A 164 46.19 22.17 12.73
N ALA A 165 46.02 21.20 13.66
CA ALA A 165 47.16 20.54 14.29
C ALA A 165 47.90 19.66 13.29
N GLU A 166 47.19 18.91 12.43
CA GLU A 166 47.80 18.15 11.33
C GLU A 166 48.48 19.07 10.31
N GLU A 167 47.88 20.22 9.98
CA GLU A 167 48.45 21.19 9.05
C GLU A 167 49.66 21.94 9.66
N LEU A 168 49.64 22.24 10.97
CA LEU A 168 50.78 22.79 11.72
C LEU A 168 51.90 21.75 11.88
N ILE A 169 51.56 20.49 12.14
CA ILE A 169 52.50 19.37 12.23
C ILE A 169 53.17 19.15 10.87
N GLN A 170 52.42 19.17 9.76
CA GLN A 170 52.95 19.15 8.39
C GLN A 170 53.87 20.34 8.09
N ARG A 171 53.52 21.54 8.56
CA ARG A 171 54.31 22.76 8.33
C ARG A 171 55.60 22.81 9.17
N VAL A 172 55.64 22.14 10.32
CA VAL A 172 56.84 21.97 11.16
C VAL A 172 57.71 20.80 10.70
N LEU A 173 57.11 19.71 10.21
CA LEU A 173 57.80 18.56 9.61
C LEU A 173 58.30 18.84 8.17
N GLY A 174 57.83 19.92 7.55
CA GLY A 174 58.22 20.35 6.20
C GLY A 174 59.49 21.21 6.13
N ARG A 175 60.29 21.28 7.21
CA ARG A 175 61.57 22.00 7.24
C ARG A 175 62.72 21.00 7.43
N ASP A 176 63.56 20.92 6.39
CA ASP A 176 64.78 20.11 6.20
C ASP A 176 64.52 18.61 5.87
N ASP A 177 65.01 17.94 4.81
CA ASP A 177 66.07 18.13 3.79
C ASP A 177 65.55 17.57 2.43
N PRO A 178 65.73 18.26 1.26
CA PRO A 178 65.22 17.81 -0.04
C PRO A 178 65.96 16.64 -0.73
N PHE A 179 67.05 16.09 -0.18
CA PHE A 179 67.91 15.16 -0.94
C PHE A 179 67.78 13.66 -0.67
N GLU A 180 67.06 13.20 0.37
CA GLU A 180 66.92 11.74 0.64
C GLU A 180 65.62 11.10 0.10
N ARG A 181 64.65 11.90 -0.35
CA ARG A 181 63.32 11.37 -0.71
C ARG A 181 63.19 10.84 -2.14
N THR A 182 64.09 11.25 -3.04
CA THR A 182 64.02 10.88 -4.46
C THR A 182 64.60 9.48 -4.73
N GLU A 183 65.51 9.00 -3.89
CA GLU A 183 66.14 7.68 -4.04
C GLU A 183 65.27 6.54 -3.48
N ILE A 184 64.51 6.81 -2.39
CA ILE A 184 63.61 5.83 -1.77
C ILE A 184 62.32 5.63 -2.59
N LEU A 185 61.84 6.67 -3.30
CA LEU A 185 60.66 6.56 -4.16
C LEU A 185 60.93 5.78 -5.45
N ALA A 186 62.16 5.78 -5.97
CA ALA A 186 62.53 4.99 -7.14
C ALA A 186 62.70 3.48 -6.82
N GLU A 187 62.94 3.14 -5.56
CA GLU A 187 63.04 1.75 -5.08
C GLU A 187 61.65 1.15 -4.80
N ILE A 188 60.70 1.95 -4.31
CA ILE A 188 59.32 1.51 -4.01
C ILE A 188 58.46 1.30 -5.28
N ASP A 189 58.65 2.12 -6.32
CA ASP A 189 57.90 1.96 -7.58
C ASP A 189 58.37 0.75 -8.43
N ARG A 190 59.52 0.15 -8.10
CA ARG A 190 60.03 -1.05 -8.78
C ARG A 190 59.62 -2.36 -8.08
N ASP A 191 59.16 -2.30 -6.83
CA ASP A 191 58.71 -3.46 -6.05
C ASP A 191 57.18 -3.66 -6.04
N LEU A 192 56.42 -2.77 -6.68
CA LEU A 192 54.95 -2.84 -6.75
C LEU A 192 54.37 -3.11 -8.15
N ASN A 193 55.20 -3.53 -9.11
CA ASN A 193 54.76 -4.11 -10.38
C ASN A 193 55.21 -5.58 -10.47
N GLY A 194 54.42 -6.44 -9.82
CA GLY A 194 54.71 -7.87 -9.72
C GLY A 194 53.48 -8.70 -9.36
N ASP A 195 52.45 -8.61 -10.19
CA ASP A 195 51.57 -9.72 -10.54
C ASP A 195 50.84 -10.52 -9.41
N ASN A 196 49.52 -10.34 -9.38
CA ASN A 196 48.55 -11.42 -9.66
C ASN A 196 48.10 -12.38 -8.54
N ILE A 197 46.95 -12.08 -7.92
CA ILE A 197 46.05 -13.14 -7.40
C ILE A 197 44.56 -12.74 -7.46
N THR A 198 44.25 -11.45 -7.38
CA THR A 198 42.85 -10.96 -7.27
C THR A 198 42.14 -10.94 -8.64
N ASP A 199 42.84 -10.60 -9.72
CA ASP A 199 42.27 -10.60 -11.09
C ASP A 199 42.14 -12.01 -11.70
N ARG A 200 42.84 -13.02 -11.13
CA ARG A 200 42.66 -14.43 -11.48
C ARG A 200 41.46 -15.08 -10.77
N MET A 201 41.07 -14.60 -9.59
CA MET A 201 39.91 -15.10 -8.85
C MET A 201 38.57 -14.59 -9.43
N SER A 202 38.56 -13.39 -10.04
CA SER A 202 37.38 -12.83 -10.71
C SER A 202 36.99 -13.59 -11.99
N ASN A 203 37.96 -14.13 -12.72
CA ASN A 203 37.73 -14.85 -13.98
C ASN A 203 37.40 -16.34 -13.81
N ALA A 204 37.39 -16.86 -12.56
CA ALA A 204 37.11 -18.27 -12.24
C ALA A 204 35.74 -18.50 -11.56
N GLY A 205 34.90 -17.47 -11.39
CA GLY A 205 33.50 -17.65 -11.01
C GLY A 205 33.24 -18.16 -9.59
N ILE A 206 33.92 -17.63 -8.57
CA ILE A 206 33.76 -18.04 -7.16
C ILE A 206 33.25 -16.85 -6.32
N GLY A 207 32.00 -16.92 -5.82
CA GLY A 207 31.41 -15.99 -4.84
C GLY A 207 29.89 -15.78 -4.95
N SER A 208 29.12 -16.20 -3.95
CA SER A 208 27.68 -16.54 -4.00
C SER A 208 26.68 -15.37 -4.17
N ARG A 209 25.60 -15.62 -4.92
CA ARG A 209 24.54 -14.67 -5.35
C ARG A 209 23.46 -14.42 -4.28
N THR A 210 23.09 -13.16 -4.05
CA THR A 210 22.01 -12.77 -3.12
C THR A 210 20.78 -12.23 -3.87
N ARG A 211 20.00 -13.11 -4.51
CA ARG A 211 18.56 -12.95 -4.82
C ARG A 211 18.06 -14.16 -5.62
N SER A 212 16.90 -14.69 -5.22
CA SER A 212 16.18 -15.75 -5.93
C SER A 212 15.48 -15.18 -7.16
N THR A 213 15.52 -15.92 -8.27
CA THR A 213 14.91 -15.57 -9.56
C THR A 213 13.60 -16.31 -9.80
N THR A 214 12.76 -15.79 -10.69
CA THR A 214 11.44 -16.34 -11.06
C THR A 214 11.48 -17.83 -11.44
N ASP A 215 12.60 -18.30 -12.00
CA ASP A 215 12.80 -19.72 -12.36
C ASP A 215 12.95 -20.65 -11.14
N ASP A 216 13.50 -20.16 -10.01
CA ASP A 216 13.61 -20.92 -8.75
C ASP A 216 12.22 -21.14 -8.14
N VAL A 217 11.30 -20.19 -8.34
CA VAL A 217 9.91 -20.29 -7.89
C VAL A 217 9.12 -21.26 -8.77
N LEU A 218 9.41 -21.29 -10.08
CA LEU A 218 8.74 -22.16 -11.05
C LEU A 218 9.14 -23.64 -10.87
N ALA A 219 10.39 -23.92 -10.51
CA ALA A 219 10.87 -25.28 -10.22
C ALA A 219 10.19 -25.89 -8.97
N ARG A 220 9.98 -25.07 -7.93
CA ARG A 220 9.31 -25.48 -6.69
C ARG A 220 7.80 -25.74 -6.87
N LEU A 221 7.15 -25.05 -7.80
CA LEU A 221 5.76 -25.33 -8.20
C LEU A 221 5.62 -26.64 -9.00
N LYS A 222 6.66 -27.06 -9.75
CA LYS A 222 6.67 -28.32 -10.49
C LYS A 222 6.94 -29.54 -9.60
N SER A 223 7.65 -29.40 -8.49
CA SER A 223 7.91 -30.49 -7.53
C SER A 223 6.77 -30.76 -6.54
N ALA A 224 5.81 -29.84 -6.40
CA ALA A 224 4.61 -30.02 -5.57
C ALA A 224 3.44 -30.67 -6.33
N LYS A 225 3.63 -31.02 -7.61
CA LYS A 225 2.68 -31.80 -8.40
C LYS A 225 3.17 -33.26 -8.44
N LYS A 226 2.90 -33.99 -7.36
CA LYS A 226 2.81 -35.44 -7.34
C LYS A 226 1.57 -35.81 -6.56
#